data_AF-A0A0H1B560-F1
#
_entry.id   AF-A0A0H1B560-F1
#
_cell.length_a   1.000
_cell.length_b   1.000
_cell.length_c   1.000
_cell.angle_alpha   90.00
_cell.angle_beta   90.00
_cell.angle_gamma   90.00
#
_symmetry.space_group_name_H-M   'P 1'
#
loop_
_entity.id
_entity.type
_entity.pdbx_description
1 polymer ?
#
loop_
_entity_poly.entity_id
_entity_poly.type
_entity_poly.pdbx_seq_one_letter_code
_entity_poly.pdbx_strand_id
1 'polypeptide(L)'
;MFYRHIDLSKPENVIALLREEKYSDAEIETIMKAAQSPEGKQALTDRTKEALDRGAFGAPWYWVTNAEGKSEPFFGSDRFHFMWQFLGVPFRDVEIVRKGAKL
;
A
#
# COMPACT_ATOMS: atom_id res chain seq x y z
N MET A 1 9.48 1.35 12.28
CA MET A 1 8.43 0.32 12.35
C MET A 1 8.96 -1.07 12.00
N PHE A 2 8.98 -1.48 10.73
CA PHE A 2 9.19 -2.90 10.39
C PHE A 2 10.65 -3.41 10.39
N TYR A 3 11.65 -2.56 10.10
CA TYR A 3 13.06 -2.96 10.08
C TYR A 3 13.94 -2.20 11.09
N ARG A 4 13.59 -0.94 11.41
CA ARG A 4 14.26 -0.11 12.43
C ARG A 4 13.64 -0.19 13.83
N HIS A 5 12.56 -0.95 14.00
CA HIS A 5 11.84 -1.09 15.28
C HIS A 5 11.37 0.23 15.95
N ILE A 6 11.27 1.33 15.17
CA ILE A 6 10.69 2.59 15.65
C ILE A 6 9.19 2.43 15.91
N ASP A 7 8.76 2.82 17.12
CA ASP A 7 7.36 2.88 17.55
C ASP A 7 6.64 4.08 16.91
N LEU A 8 5.73 3.83 15.97
CA LEU A 8 4.96 4.88 15.28
C LEU A 8 3.67 5.28 16.00
N SER A 9 3.35 4.66 17.15
CA SER A 9 2.24 5.15 17.99
C SER A 9 2.57 6.50 18.66
N LYS A 10 3.86 6.86 18.70
CA LYS A 10 4.39 8.10 19.26
C LYS A 10 4.52 9.19 18.19
N PRO A 11 3.80 10.33 18.31
CA PRO A 11 3.84 11.40 17.31
C PRO A 11 5.24 11.95 17.01
N GLU A 12 6.12 12.04 18.01
CA GLU A 12 7.50 12.53 17.87
C GLU A 12 8.33 11.66 16.92
N ASN A 13 8.06 10.34 16.89
CA ASN A 13 8.74 9.42 15.98
C ASN A 13 8.24 9.58 14.54
N VAL A 14 6.94 9.86 14.34
CA VAL A 14 6.38 10.18 13.02
C VAL A 14 6.98 11.49 12.49
N ILE A 15 7.04 12.52 13.33
CA ILE A 15 7.65 13.82 13.00
C ILE A 15 9.12 13.66 12.60
N ALA A 16 9.90 12.88 13.37
CA ALA A 16 11.30 12.63 13.07
C ALA A 16 11.47 11.97 11.69
N LEU A 17 10.64 10.96 11.37
CA LEU A 17 10.69 10.28 10.07
C LEU A 17 10.26 11.20 8.92
N LEU A 18 9.22 12.02 9.09
CA LEU A 18 8.84 13.00 8.07
C LEU A 18 9.97 14.00 7.80
N ARG A 19 10.72 14.42 8.83
CA ARG A 19 11.90 15.27 8.66
C ARG A 19 13.06 14.54 7.97
N GLU A 20 13.27 13.25 8.27
CA GLU A 20 14.24 12.41 7.55
C GLU A 20 13.90 12.34 6.03
N GLU A 21 12.60 12.21 5.70
CA GLU A 21 12.03 12.23 4.34
C GLU A 21 11.93 13.64 3.72
N LYS A 22 12.59 14.64 4.32
CA LYS A 22 12.76 16.00 3.78
C LYS A 22 11.49 16.85 3.67
N TYR A 23 10.43 16.50 4.40
CA TYR A 23 9.32 17.43 4.61
C TYR A 23 9.79 18.63 5.45
N SER A 24 9.35 19.83 5.09
CA SER A 24 9.56 21.05 5.87
C SER A 24 8.77 21.04 7.17
N ASP A 25 9.19 21.82 8.17
CA ASP A 25 8.48 21.91 9.44
C ASP A 25 7.01 22.38 9.27
N ALA A 26 6.75 23.25 8.28
CA ALA A 26 5.40 23.70 7.95
C ALA A 26 4.53 22.59 7.33
N GLU A 27 5.09 21.75 6.46
CA GLU A 27 4.39 20.59 5.91
C GLU A 27 4.13 19.56 7.00
N ILE A 28 5.09 19.30 7.87
CA ILE A 28 4.95 18.38 9.00
C ILE A 28 3.83 18.86 9.93
N GLU A 29 3.81 20.13 10.29
CA GLU A 29 2.74 20.70 11.11
C GLU A 29 1.36 20.51 10.45
N THR A 30 1.28 20.76 9.14
CA THR A 30 0.06 20.59 8.36
C THR A 30 -0.40 19.13 8.35
N ILE A 31 0.50 18.18 8.06
CA ILE A 31 0.21 16.73 8.03
C ILE A 31 -0.28 16.26 9.40
N MET A 32 0.44 16.61 10.47
CA MET A 32 0.11 16.16 11.83
C MET A 32 -1.22 16.73 12.31
N LYS A 33 -1.55 17.99 11.96
CA LYS A 33 -2.87 18.58 12.24
C LYS A 33 -3.98 17.90 11.44
N ALA A 34 -3.77 17.69 10.14
CA ALA A 34 -4.77 17.05 9.28
C ALA A 34 -5.08 15.61 9.72
N ALA A 35 -4.06 14.84 10.14
CA ALA A 35 -4.24 13.48 10.65
C ALA A 35 -5.14 13.41 11.90
N GLN A 36 -5.24 14.49 12.68
CA GLN A 36 -6.09 14.56 13.88
C GLN A 36 -7.45 15.21 13.64
N SER A 37 -7.65 15.85 12.48
CA SER A 37 -8.89 16.55 12.16
C SER A 37 -10.06 15.56 11.96
N PRO A 38 -11.31 15.99 12.20
CA PRO A 38 -12.49 15.18 11.88
C PRO A 38 -12.49 14.70 10.42
N GLU A 39 -12.09 15.57 9.49
CA GLU A 39 -12.07 15.28 8.06
C GLU A 39 -11.01 14.23 7.72
N GLY A 40 -9.81 14.31 8.31
CA GLY A 40 -8.76 13.31 8.12
C GLY A 40 -9.17 11.93 8.64
N LYS A 41 -9.80 11.89 9.83
CA LYS A 41 -10.32 10.64 10.42
C LYS A 41 -11.47 10.04 9.60
N GLN A 42 -12.36 10.89 9.11
CA GLN A 42 -13.46 10.47 8.25
C GLN A 42 -12.93 9.92 6.92
N ALA A 43 -11.97 10.60 6.28
CA ALA A 43 -11.36 10.15 5.03
C ALA A 43 -10.71 8.76 5.16
N LEU A 44 -9.99 8.49 6.27
CA LEU A 44 -9.44 7.16 6.54
C LEU A 44 -10.53 6.10 6.72
N THR A 45 -11.60 6.45 7.44
CA THR A 45 -12.76 5.57 7.67
C THR A 45 -13.46 5.25 6.36
N ASP A 46 -13.70 6.24 5.51
CA ASP A 46 -14.38 6.09 4.22
C ASP A 46 -13.58 5.23 3.25
N ARG A 47 -12.25 5.41 3.18
CA ARG A 47 -11.39 4.57 2.33
C ARG A 47 -11.32 3.13 2.81
N THR A 48 -11.30 2.92 4.13
CA THR A 48 -11.38 1.57 4.71
C THR A 48 -12.72 0.93 4.39
N LYS A 49 -13.82 1.69 4.51
CA LYS A 49 -15.16 1.25 4.15
C LYS A 49 -15.27 0.91 2.66
N GLU A 50 -14.71 1.72 1.77
CA GLU A 50 -14.68 1.42 0.33
C GLU A 50 -14.01 0.07 0.03
N ALA A 51 -12.89 -0.25 0.70
CA ALA A 51 -12.24 -1.54 0.55
C ALA A 51 -13.14 -2.69 1.04
N LEU A 52 -13.78 -2.53 2.20
CA LEU A 52 -14.71 -3.52 2.77
C LEU A 52 -15.95 -3.74 1.88
N ASP A 53 -16.54 -2.66 1.37
CA ASP A 53 -17.70 -2.69 0.47
C ASP A 53 -17.35 -3.38 -0.86
N ARG A 54 -16.06 -3.42 -1.24
CA ARG A 54 -15.53 -4.17 -2.38
C ARG A 54 -15.08 -5.61 -2.03
N GLY A 55 -15.37 -6.07 -0.82
CA GLY A 55 -15.10 -7.44 -0.39
C GLY A 55 -13.72 -7.69 0.22
N ALA A 56 -12.97 -6.64 0.57
CA ALA A 56 -11.70 -6.82 1.26
C ALA A 56 -11.89 -7.51 2.61
N PHE A 57 -11.07 -8.53 2.88
CA PHE A 57 -11.07 -9.28 4.15
C PHE A 57 -9.70 -9.29 4.84
N GLY A 58 -8.73 -8.53 4.33
CA GLY A 58 -7.37 -8.44 4.84
C GLY A 58 -6.53 -7.42 4.07
N ALA A 59 -5.24 -7.35 4.39
CA ALA A 59 -4.29 -6.48 3.71
C ALA A 59 -2.97 -7.23 3.35
N PRO A 60 -2.31 -6.89 2.23
CA PRO A 60 -2.72 -5.87 1.26
C PRO A 60 -3.88 -6.34 0.38
N TRP A 61 -4.73 -5.38 -0.02
CA TRP A 61 -5.85 -5.55 -0.94
C TRP A 61 -5.72 -4.54 -2.07
N TYR A 62 -5.81 -5.00 -3.31
CA TYR A 62 -5.64 -4.18 -4.51
C TYR A 62 -6.94 -4.19 -5.31
N TRP A 63 -7.34 -3.01 -5.78
CA TRP A 63 -8.37 -2.84 -6.80
C TRP A 63 -7.70 -2.34 -8.07
N VAL A 64 -7.56 -3.22 -9.06
CA VAL A 64 -6.71 -2.97 -10.24
C VAL A 64 -7.61 -2.73 -11.44
N THR A 65 -7.33 -1.70 -12.23
CA THR A 65 -8.05 -1.41 -13.49
C THR A 65 -7.11 -1.56 -14.67
N ASN A 66 -7.50 -2.33 -15.70
CA ASN A 66 -6.70 -2.54 -16.91
C ASN A 66 -6.98 -1.49 -18.01
N ALA A 67 -6.27 -1.58 -19.13
CA ALA A 67 -6.40 -0.64 -20.26
C ALA A 67 -7.78 -0.66 -20.95
N GLU A 68 -8.57 -1.71 -20.76
CA GLU A 68 -9.95 -1.82 -21.25
C GLU A 68 -10.96 -1.18 -20.28
N GLY A 69 -10.51 -0.63 -19.15
CA GLY A 69 -11.35 -0.04 -18.12
C GLY A 69 -12.05 -1.07 -17.20
N LYS A 70 -11.69 -2.35 -17.29
CA LYS A 70 -12.21 -3.39 -16.39
C LYS A 70 -11.43 -3.38 -15.08
N SER A 71 -12.11 -3.63 -13.97
CA SER A 71 -11.47 -3.68 -12.64
C SER A 71 -11.70 -5.01 -11.93
N GLU A 72 -10.66 -5.52 -11.26
CA GLU A 72 -10.69 -6.77 -10.50
C GLU A 72 -9.97 -6.64 -9.13
N PRO A 73 -10.41 -7.37 -8.10
CA PRO A 73 -9.76 -7.41 -6.80
C PRO A 73 -8.61 -8.44 -6.73
N PHE A 74 -7.54 -8.10 -6.00
CA PHE A 74 -6.44 -9.03 -5.68
C PHE A 74 -6.03 -8.90 -4.20
N PHE A 75 -5.90 -10.04 -3.50
CA PHE A 75 -5.49 -10.11 -2.10
C PHE A 75 -4.09 -10.74 -1.96
N GLY A 76 -3.24 -10.13 -1.13
CA GLY A 76 -1.91 -10.66 -0.78
C GLY A 76 -0.77 -10.09 -1.62
N SER A 77 0.44 -10.11 -1.06
CA SER A 77 1.67 -9.62 -1.70
C SER A 77 2.34 -10.64 -2.62
N ASP A 78 1.76 -11.83 -2.74
CA ASP A 78 2.19 -12.99 -3.53
C ASP A 78 1.33 -13.17 -4.80
N ARG A 79 0.40 -12.25 -5.10
CA ARG A 79 -0.49 -12.29 -6.27
C ARG A 79 -0.12 -11.30 -7.39
N PHE A 80 1.07 -10.70 -7.36
CA PHE A 80 1.47 -9.72 -8.37
C PHE A 80 1.50 -10.27 -9.80
N HIS A 81 1.84 -11.54 -9.99
CA HIS A 81 1.82 -12.17 -11.32
C HIS A 81 0.41 -12.19 -11.95
N PHE A 82 -0.64 -12.44 -11.16
CA PHE A 82 -2.01 -12.31 -11.63
C PHE A 82 -2.38 -10.86 -11.97
N MET A 83 -1.92 -9.90 -11.17
CA MET A 83 -2.14 -8.47 -11.45
C MET A 83 -1.45 -8.05 -12.75
N TRP A 84 -0.21 -8.47 -13.00
CA TRP A 84 0.53 -8.17 -14.23
C TRP A 84 -0.14 -8.80 -15.45
N GLN A 85 -0.59 -10.06 -15.34
CA GLN A 85 -1.36 -10.71 -16.39
C GLN A 85 -2.65 -9.94 -16.69
N PHE A 86 -3.40 -9.52 -15.67
CA PHE A 86 -4.63 -8.73 -15.83
C PHE A 86 -4.39 -7.35 -16.47
N LEU A 87 -3.28 -6.72 -16.12
CA LEU A 87 -2.85 -5.42 -16.66
C LEU A 87 -2.24 -5.54 -18.08
N GLY A 88 -1.95 -6.76 -18.56
CA GLY A 88 -1.24 -6.97 -19.82
C GLY A 88 0.24 -6.57 -19.78
N VAL A 89 0.85 -6.50 -18.59
CA VAL A 89 2.27 -6.19 -18.41
C VAL A 89 3.09 -7.44 -18.70
N PRO A 90 4.03 -7.43 -19.65
CA PRO A 90 4.90 -8.57 -19.90
C PRO A 90 5.78 -8.87 -18.69
N PHE A 91 5.79 -10.11 -18.24
CA PHE A 91 6.66 -10.58 -17.14
C PHE A 91 7.12 -12.01 -17.40
N ARG A 92 8.18 -12.42 -16.70
CA ARG A 92 8.57 -13.83 -16.61
C ARG A 92 7.94 -14.40 -15.35
N ASP A 93 7.07 -15.37 -15.52
CA ASP A 93 6.39 -16.03 -14.40
C ASP A 93 7.35 -16.92 -13.59
N VAL A 94 6.89 -17.37 -12.42
CA VAL A 94 7.64 -18.25 -11.54
C VAL A 94 7.75 -19.64 -12.17
N GLU A 95 8.97 -20.06 -12.48
CA GLU A 95 9.27 -21.37 -13.05
C GLU A 95 9.87 -22.31 -11.98
N ILE A 96 9.33 -23.53 -11.88
CA ILE A 96 9.95 -24.59 -11.07
C ILE A 96 11.11 -25.18 -11.88
N VAL A 97 12.33 -24.75 -11.57
CA VAL A 97 13.53 -25.28 -12.20
C VAL A 97 14.00 -26.58 -11.53
N ARG A 98 14.46 -27.53 -12.35
CA ARG A 98 15.13 -28.74 -11.84
C ARG A 98 16.43 -28.34 -11.12
N LYS A 99 16.74 -28.98 -10.00
CA LYS A 99 18.03 -28.81 -9.30
C LYS A 99 19.20 -28.98 -10.27
N GLY A 100 19.98 -27.92 -10.47
CA GLY A 100 21.15 -27.90 -11.38
C GLY A 100 20.90 -27.35 -12.78
N ALA A 101 19.68 -26.92 -13.11
CA ALA A 101 19.44 -26.16 -14.33
C ALA A 101 20.13 -24.79 -14.25
N LYS A 102 20.85 -24.41 -15.31
CA LYS A 102 21.37 -23.04 -15.47
C LYS A 102 20.26 -22.17 -16.07
N LEU A 103 20.06 -20.99 -15.48
CA LEU A 103 19.18 -19.93 -16.00
C LEU A 103 19.75 -19.33 -17.29
#